data_AF-A0A517NHP2-F1
#
_entry.id   AF-A0A517NHP2-F1
#
_cell.length_a   1.000
_cell.length_b   1.000
_cell.length_c   1.000
_cell.angle_alpha   90.00
_cell.angle_beta   90.00
_cell.angle_gamma   90.00
#
_symmetry.space_group_name_H-M   'P 1'
#
loop_
_entity.id
_entity.type
_entity.pdbx_description
1 polymer ?
#
loop_
_entity_poly.entity_id
_entity_poly.type
_entity_poly.pdbx_seq_one_letter_code
_entity_poly.pdbx_strand_id
1 'polypeptide(L)'
;MRVGVVADPALQCSELTNRATVGVELLFASRFLLRPFRFFPSKVFAVLIPRNHLTAFSRRQWLTTAACAGVASLTAGPLAMGQANAQVPDGGASNDSGLGGGTGSDPGDTSGASSTAKERLIYQSPQTQNWKIGLILNTPVTCTNVLATFIVPMDWPEQTVTVTGRTIDNAVSGWKTRDLPGGARQVVLQMARVPGGSTVEMTFEFAIARSRILPPDLTDDLVIPSRPPRDLRVFMGNSPNIDTSHGKIRMVARDLKKEPADNDWQRVEQIYDYVRDNVEYIEGPIRNASDALKDGKGDCEDMTSLFVALCRNNGIPARMVWIPDHCYPEFYLETPDGEGIWFPCQAAGTRQFGRMDEYRPVLQKGDRFKVPESSSPLRYVSEYFRCDRKGKSDPRPKFVRDMIDV
;
A
#
# COMPACT_ATOMS: atom_id res chain seq x y z
N MET A 1 14.74 -21.95 18.73
CA MET A 1 13.58 -21.08 19.07
C MET A 1 13.09 -20.47 17.78
N ARG A 2 11.78 -20.46 17.52
CA ARG A 2 11.23 -19.76 16.34
C ARG A 2 11.18 -18.26 16.62
N VAL A 3 11.51 -17.46 15.61
CA VAL A 3 11.27 -16.02 15.57
C VAL A 3 10.59 -15.73 14.25
N GLY A 4 9.44 -15.06 14.32
CA GLY A 4 8.78 -14.45 13.17
C GLY A 4 8.75 -12.95 13.40
N VAL A 5 9.23 -12.19 12.42
CA VAL A 5 9.09 -10.73 12.37
C VAL A 5 8.15 -10.45 11.20
N VAL A 6 6.97 -9.93 11.51
CA VAL A 6 6.16 -9.18 10.55
C VAL A 6 6.58 -7.72 10.71
N ALA A 7 6.97 -7.07 9.63
CA ALA A 7 7.23 -5.63 9.67
C ALA A 7 5.89 -4.90 9.64
N ASP A 8 5.57 -4.22 10.74
CA ASP A 8 4.51 -3.22 10.81
C ASP A 8 5.00 -1.97 10.04
N PRO A 9 4.29 -1.44 9.04
CA PRO A 9 4.83 -0.42 8.13
C PRO A 9 4.89 0.97 8.77
N ALA A 10 5.89 1.21 9.64
CA ALA A 10 6.13 2.51 10.25
C ALA A 10 7.63 2.83 10.44
N LEU A 11 8.08 3.90 9.76
CA LEU A 11 9.21 4.79 10.10
C LEU A 11 10.67 4.25 10.09
N GLN A 12 11.51 4.86 9.25
CA GLN A 12 12.93 5.11 9.55
C GLN A 12 13.40 6.47 9.00
N CYS A 13 13.89 7.35 9.88
CA CYS A 13 14.96 8.32 9.56
C CYS A 13 15.66 8.79 10.85
N SER A 14 16.87 9.33 10.72
CA SER A 14 17.87 9.39 11.79
C SER A 14 18.32 10.82 12.20
N GLU A 15 19.13 10.88 13.25
CA GLU A 15 19.57 12.09 13.95
C GLU A 15 20.54 13.00 13.17
N LEU A 16 20.61 14.27 13.58
CA LEU A 16 21.89 15.01 13.76
C LEU A 16 21.71 16.20 14.74
N THR A 17 22.82 16.77 15.24
CA THR A 17 22.86 17.78 16.34
C THR A 17 23.01 19.23 15.79
N ASN A 18 22.98 20.37 16.52
CA ASN A 18 23.33 20.66 17.93
C ASN A 18 22.85 22.06 18.44
N ARG A 19 22.65 22.21 19.78
CA ARG A 19 22.71 23.41 20.69
C ARG A 19 22.32 24.88 20.29
N ALA A 20 21.36 25.48 21.03
CA ALA A 20 21.39 26.77 21.82
C ALA A 20 19.94 27.35 22.03
N THR A 21 19.38 27.87 23.15
CA THR A 21 19.72 28.88 24.21
C THR A 21 19.80 30.33 23.70
N VAL A 22 19.07 31.38 24.17
CA VAL A 22 18.13 31.71 25.31
C VAL A 22 17.19 32.88 24.85
N GLY A 23 16.02 33.29 25.39
CA GLY A 23 15.08 32.81 26.44
C GLY A 23 14.55 33.94 27.40
N VAL A 24 13.22 34.00 27.69
CA VAL A 24 12.51 34.92 28.67
C VAL A 24 12.43 36.41 28.20
N GLU A 25 11.45 37.32 28.44
CA GLU A 25 10.21 37.52 29.27
C GLU A 25 9.17 38.36 28.43
N LEU A 26 7.83 38.51 28.58
CA LEU A 26 6.72 38.17 29.53
C LEU A 26 6.18 39.32 30.44
N LEU A 27 5.14 40.08 30.02
CA LEU A 27 4.16 40.90 30.82
C LEU A 27 2.92 41.27 29.93
N PHE A 28 1.65 40.95 30.27
CA PHE A 28 0.59 41.76 30.94
C PHE A 28 0.11 43.06 30.21
N ALA A 29 -1.19 43.44 30.12
CA ALA A 29 -2.47 42.79 30.49
C ALA A 29 -3.76 43.49 29.95
N SER A 30 -4.92 42.81 30.11
CA SER A 30 -6.30 43.33 30.36
C SER A 30 -7.17 44.10 29.33
N ARG A 31 -8.20 43.38 28.82
CA ARG A 31 -9.65 43.70 28.74
C ARG A 31 -10.15 45.17 28.58
N PHE A 32 -11.07 45.42 27.62
CA PHE A 32 -12.53 45.54 27.89
C PHE A 32 -13.42 45.45 26.61
N LEU A 33 -14.72 45.79 26.69
CA LEU A 33 -15.85 45.20 25.95
C LEU A 33 -16.40 45.93 24.68
N LEU A 34 -17.00 45.12 23.78
CA LEU A 34 -18.26 45.31 23.00
C LEU A 34 -18.42 46.30 21.81
N ARG A 35 -18.49 45.69 20.61
CA ARG A 35 -19.55 45.80 19.56
C ARG A 35 -19.61 47.04 18.61
N PRO A 36 -20.28 46.94 17.42
CA PRO A 36 -19.67 47.41 16.16
C PRO A 36 -20.48 48.42 15.31
N PHE A 37 -19.85 48.94 14.24
CA PHE A 37 -20.52 49.61 13.11
C PHE A 37 -19.90 49.21 11.73
N ARG A 38 -20.47 49.71 10.62
CA ARG A 38 -20.36 49.16 9.24
C ARG A 38 -19.33 49.84 8.30
N PHE A 39 -18.84 49.06 7.33
CA PHE A 39 -18.47 49.39 5.92
C PHE A 39 -18.06 50.82 5.53
N PHE A 40 -16.87 50.99 4.91
CA PHE A 40 -16.67 51.08 3.43
C PHE A 40 -15.14 51.05 3.05
N PRO A 41 -14.62 51.24 1.81
CA PRO A 41 -13.64 50.27 1.27
C PRO A 41 -12.28 50.81 0.77
N SER A 42 -11.46 49.86 0.27
CA SER A 42 -10.60 49.92 -0.94
C SER A 42 -9.06 50.03 -0.82
N LYS A 43 -8.42 49.57 -1.91
CA LYS A 43 -7.00 49.69 -2.33
C LYS A 43 -5.93 48.77 -1.69
N VAL A 44 -5.80 47.61 -2.35
CA VAL A 44 -4.55 47.08 -2.96
C VAL A 44 -3.21 47.64 -2.46
N PHE A 45 -2.35 46.74 -1.98
CA PHE A 45 -0.90 46.78 -2.22
C PHE A 45 -0.37 45.35 -2.36
N ALA A 46 0.70 45.16 -3.15
CA ALA A 46 1.37 43.88 -3.34
C ALA A 46 2.88 44.02 -3.06
N VAL A 47 3.45 43.10 -2.28
CA VAL A 47 4.88 43.01 -1.97
C VAL A 47 5.27 41.52 -1.87
N LEU A 48 6.49 41.17 -2.28
CA LEU A 48 7.00 39.80 -2.33
C LEU A 48 7.69 39.37 -1.00
N ILE A 49 7.50 38.09 -0.63
CA ILE A 49 8.52 37.07 -0.27
C ILE A 49 9.76 37.60 0.51
N PRO A 50 10.03 37.12 1.76
CA PRO A 50 10.51 35.73 1.91
C PRO A 50 10.20 34.92 3.18
N ARG A 51 10.24 33.58 2.97
CA ARG A 51 10.67 32.46 3.84
C ARG A 51 10.40 32.42 5.36
N ASN A 52 9.94 31.23 5.76
CA ASN A 52 10.20 30.48 7.00
C ASN A 52 9.79 31.11 8.34
N HIS A 53 8.99 30.37 9.13
CA HIS A 53 9.39 29.99 10.49
C HIS A 53 8.62 28.75 10.99
N LEU A 54 9.31 27.88 11.73
CA LEU A 54 8.75 26.73 12.44
C LEU A 54 8.53 27.05 13.92
N THR A 55 7.34 26.76 14.45
CA THR A 55 7.01 26.76 15.89
C THR A 55 5.77 25.89 16.14
N ALA A 56 5.59 25.17 17.26
CA ALA A 56 6.53 24.80 18.32
C ALA A 56 5.93 23.70 19.23
N PHE A 57 6.79 22.82 19.76
CA PHE A 57 6.67 22.05 21.02
C PHE A 57 5.34 21.39 21.45
N SER A 58 5.43 20.08 21.72
CA SER A 58 4.91 19.50 22.97
C SER A 58 5.95 18.56 23.60
N ARG A 59 5.99 18.49 24.93
CA ARG A 59 6.84 17.58 25.72
C ARG A 59 5.96 16.64 26.53
N ARG A 60 6.38 15.38 26.71
CA ARG A 60 6.34 14.68 28.02
C ARG A 60 7.10 13.36 28.02
N GLN A 61 7.56 12.97 29.22
CA GLN A 61 7.96 11.59 29.58
C GLN A 61 6.65 10.74 29.74
N TRP A 62 6.64 9.42 29.95
CA TRP A 62 7.11 8.65 31.11
C TRP A 62 7.27 7.18 30.67
N LEU A 63 8.43 6.56 30.91
CA LEU A 63 8.73 5.65 32.03
C LEU A 63 8.01 4.28 31.98
N THR A 64 8.81 3.23 32.10
CA THR A 64 8.44 1.80 31.96
C THR A 64 7.92 1.18 33.26
N THR A 65 6.97 0.26 33.16
CA THR A 65 6.71 -0.77 34.19
C THR A 65 6.33 -2.10 33.55
N ALA A 66 6.87 -3.19 34.10
CA ALA A 66 6.47 -4.56 33.80
C ALA A 66 5.82 -5.18 35.06
N ALA A 67 4.89 -6.11 34.88
CA ALA A 67 4.33 -6.91 35.97
C ALA A 67 4.01 -8.33 35.48
N CYS A 68 4.52 -9.34 36.18
CA CYS A 68 4.27 -10.75 35.90
C CYS A 68 3.58 -11.40 37.11
N ALA A 69 2.37 -11.92 36.92
CA ALA A 69 1.76 -12.98 37.72
C ALA A 69 0.58 -13.60 36.94
N GLY A 70 0.27 -14.90 37.01
CA GLY A 70 0.97 -15.99 37.69
C GLY A 70 0.10 -16.78 38.65
N VAL A 71 -0.79 -17.65 38.12
CA VAL A 71 -1.51 -18.68 38.89
C VAL A 71 -1.49 -19.98 38.06
N ALA A 72 -1.46 -21.15 38.72
CA ALA A 72 -1.08 -22.42 38.11
C ALA A 72 -2.20 -23.47 38.02
N SER A 73 -2.02 -24.36 37.03
CA SER A 73 -2.36 -25.78 36.94
C SER A 73 -3.39 -26.43 37.87
N LEU A 74 -4.28 -27.22 37.26
CA LEU A 74 -4.70 -28.52 37.78
C LEU A 74 -4.58 -29.59 36.68
N THR A 75 -4.44 -30.86 37.07
CA THR A 75 -3.95 -31.96 36.22
C THR A 75 -4.92 -33.14 36.13
N ALA A 76 -4.98 -33.81 34.98
CA ALA A 76 -5.52 -35.16 34.83
C ALA A 76 -4.65 -36.00 33.87
N GLY A 77 -4.59 -37.31 34.13
CA GLY A 77 -3.63 -38.26 33.54
C GLY A 77 -4.12 -39.05 32.31
N PRO A 78 -3.35 -40.09 31.90
CA PRO A 78 -3.30 -40.51 30.50
C PRO A 78 -3.97 -41.86 30.18
N LEU A 79 -4.09 -42.15 28.88
CA LEU A 79 -4.26 -43.49 28.33
C LEU A 79 -3.26 -43.75 27.19
N ALA A 80 -2.80 -45.00 27.09
CA ALA A 80 -2.08 -45.55 25.94
C ALA A 80 -3.12 -46.11 24.91
N MET A 81 -2.80 -46.76 23.78
CA MET A 81 -1.57 -47.41 23.29
C MET A 81 -1.69 -47.62 21.77
N GLY A 82 -0.60 -47.77 21.02
CA GLY A 82 -0.66 -48.21 19.61
C GLY A 82 0.63 -48.00 18.80
N GLN A 83 1.06 -49.03 18.07
CA GLN A 83 2.20 -49.01 17.14
C GLN A 83 1.73 -49.43 15.74
N ALA A 84 2.37 -48.92 14.67
CA ALA A 84 2.75 -49.70 13.47
C ALA A 84 3.51 -48.86 12.43
N ASN A 85 4.20 -49.57 11.52
CA ASN A 85 4.97 -49.14 10.33
C ASN A 85 4.35 -47.98 9.50
N ALA A 86 5.10 -47.07 8.85
CA ALA A 86 6.39 -47.13 8.13
C ALA A 86 6.33 -47.70 6.70
N GLN A 87 6.51 -46.84 5.69
CA GLN A 87 7.18 -47.16 4.41
C GLN A 87 7.57 -45.88 3.63
N VAL A 88 8.56 -45.99 2.74
CA VAL A 88 9.13 -44.94 1.89
C VAL A 88 9.39 -45.53 0.49
N PRO A 89 9.07 -44.79 -0.58
CA PRO A 89 10.07 -44.46 -1.62
C PRO A 89 10.13 -42.94 -1.84
N ASP A 90 11.24 -42.25 -2.11
CA ASP A 90 12.54 -42.57 -2.74
C ASP A 90 12.57 -42.56 -4.29
N GLY A 91 13.65 -41.99 -4.85
CA GLY A 91 13.94 -41.92 -6.29
C GLY A 91 13.52 -40.62 -7.02
N GLY A 92 14.47 -40.04 -7.79
CA GLY A 92 14.18 -39.11 -8.90
C GLY A 92 14.79 -37.70 -8.80
N ALA A 93 15.96 -37.50 -9.40
CA ALA A 93 16.59 -36.18 -9.56
C ALA A 93 16.89 -35.88 -11.05
N SER A 94 16.73 -34.63 -11.49
CA SER A 94 17.55 -33.97 -12.54
C SER A 94 17.08 -32.54 -12.87
N ASN A 95 18.07 -31.67 -13.13
CA ASN A 95 18.27 -30.76 -14.29
C ASN A 95 17.05 -30.24 -15.10
N ASP A 96 17.08 -29.07 -15.74
CA ASP A 96 17.96 -27.87 -15.71
C ASP A 96 17.25 -26.74 -16.54
N SER A 97 17.92 -25.58 -16.70
CA SER A 97 17.71 -24.48 -17.66
C SER A 97 16.68 -24.65 -18.80
N GLY A 98 15.84 -23.61 -19.00
CA GLY A 98 14.84 -23.57 -20.07
C GLY A 98 14.22 -22.18 -20.31
N LEU A 99 15.02 -21.21 -20.75
CA LEU A 99 14.52 -19.94 -21.32
C LEU A 99 14.86 -19.88 -22.81
N GLY A 100 13.84 -19.61 -23.62
CA GLY A 100 13.84 -19.78 -25.08
C GLY A 100 12.89 -20.92 -25.50
N GLY A 101 12.17 -20.85 -26.61
CA GLY A 101 12.20 -19.82 -27.66
C GLY A 101 11.87 -20.50 -28.99
N GLY A 102 10.58 -20.59 -29.34
CA GLY A 102 10.11 -21.36 -30.49
C GLY A 102 8.86 -20.77 -31.11
N THR A 103 8.86 -20.65 -32.43
CA THR A 103 7.81 -20.02 -33.26
C THR A 103 6.80 -21.05 -33.79
N GLY A 104 5.52 -20.69 -33.88
CA GLY A 104 4.54 -21.53 -34.59
C GLY A 104 3.11 -20.99 -34.66
N SER A 105 2.74 -20.45 -35.83
CA SER A 105 1.37 -20.35 -36.41
C SER A 105 0.19 -19.89 -35.52
N ASP A 106 -0.30 -18.69 -35.83
CA ASP A 106 -1.69 -18.23 -35.66
C ASP A 106 -2.68 -19.19 -36.37
N PRO A 107 -3.93 -19.37 -35.91
CA PRO A 107 -5.02 -18.57 -36.51
C PRO A 107 -6.19 -18.20 -35.57
N GLY A 108 -6.50 -16.91 -35.42
CA GLY A 108 -7.77 -16.47 -34.81
C GLY A 108 -7.93 -14.97 -34.59
N ASP A 109 -8.15 -14.19 -35.67
CA ASP A 109 -8.36 -12.74 -35.56
C ASP A 109 -9.53 -12.36 -34.63
N THR A 110 -9.19 -11.64 -33.56
CA THR A 110 -10.10 -10.88 -32.69
C THR A 110 -9.43 -9.56 -32.27
N SER A 111 -8.75 -8.88 -33.19
CA SER A 111 -7.86 -7.74 -32.88
C SER A 111 -8.56 -6.40 -32.59
N GLY A 112 -9.90 -6.35 -32.50
CA GLY A 112 -10.67 -5.10 -32.39
C GLY A 112 -10.90 -4.53 -30.98
N ALA A 113 -10.71 -5.32 -29.92
CA ALA A 113 -11.24 -5.01 -28.57
C ALA A 113 -10.16 -4.61 -27.54
N SER A 114 -9.10 -3.91 -27.95
CA SER A 114 -8.03 -3.46 -27.04
C SER A 114 -7.42 -2.08 -27.38
N SER A 115 -7.98 -1.36 -28.34
CA SER A 115 -7.58 0.01 -28.68
C SER A 115 -8.36 1.05 -27.88
N THR A 116 -9.68 0.90 -27.79
CA THR A 116 -10.60 1.95 -27.34
C THR A 116 -10.38 2.38 -25.89
N ALA A 117 -10.16 1.46 -24.94
CA ALA A 117 -9.81 1.84 -23.57
C ALA A 117 -8.38 2.40 -23.43
N LYS A 118 -7.43 2.00 -24.29
CA LYS A 118 -6.08 2.58 -24.31
C LYS A 118 -6.10 4.03 -24.79
N GLU A 119 -7.06 4.41 -25.62
CA GLU A 119 -7.28 5.79 -26.06
C GLU A 119 -7.88 6.68 -24.95
N ARG A 120 -8.59 6.11 -23.97
CA ARG A 120 -9.19 6.89 -22.86
C ARG A 120 -8.21 7.31 -21.76
N LEU A 121 -7.07 6.64 -21.61
CA LEU A 121 -6.05 6.99 -20.62
C LEU A 121 -4.71 7.29 -21.30
N ILE A 122 -4.43 8.58 -21.48
CA ILE A 122 -3.18 9.04 -22.11
C ILE A 122 -2.05 9.03 -21.06
N TYR A 123 -1.05 8.20 -21.29
CA TYR A 123 0.16 8.11 -20.48
C TYR A 123 1.25 9.05 -21.00
N GLN A 124 1.65 10.05 -20.21
CA GLN A 124 2.51 11.14 -20.66
C GLN A 124 3.81 11.27 -19.85
N SER A 125 4.88 11.70 -20.54
CA SER A 125 6.15 12.14 -19.95
C SER A 125 6.83 11.10 -19.04
N PRO A 126 7.10 9.86 -19.50
CA PRO A 126 7.71 8.82 -18.66
C PRO A 126 9.03 9.31 -18.02
N GLN A 127 9.15 9.11 -16.71
CA GLN A 127 10.40 9.30 -15.96
C GLN A 127 10.88 7.96 -15.41
N THR A 128 12.17 7.69 -15.55
CA THR A 128 12.79 6.47 -15.00
C THR A 128 13.41 6.77 -13.65
N GLN A 129 13.03 6.01 -12.63
CA GLN A 129 13.71 5.97 -11.34
C GLN A 129 14.39 4.61 -11.16
N ASN A 130 15.59 4.60 -10.57
CA ASN A 130 16.30 3.36 -10.26
C ASN A 130 16.13 3.02 -8.77
N TRP A 131 15.83 1.75 -8.48
CA TRP A 131 15.47 1.29 -7.14
C TRP A 131 16.16 -0.03 -6.79
N LYS A 132 16.83 -0.09 -5.64
CA LYS A 132 17.36 -1.33 -5.06
C LYS A 132 16.36 -1.87 -4.03
N ILE A 133 15.86 -3.09 -4.25
CA ILE A 133 14.81 -3.70 -3.42
C ILE A 133 15.22 -5.14 -3.04
N GLY A 134 15.11 -5.48 -1.76
CA GLY A 134 15.29 -6.86 -1.30
C GLY A 134 15.56 -7.04 0.18
N LEU A 135 16.44 -7.99 0.54
CA LEU A 135 16.78 -8.36 1.90
C LEU A 135 18.30 -8.39 2.09
N ILE A 136 18.79 -7.72 3.14
CA ILE A 136 20.11 -7.93 3.73
C ILE A 136 19.90 -8.56 5.11
N LEU A 137 20.30 -9.81 5.28
CA LEU A 137 20.22 -10.53 6.55
C LEU A 137 21.59 -10.53 7.24
N ASN A 138 21.75 -9.72 8.28
CA ASN A 138 22.85 -9.88 9.23
C ASN A 138 22.41 -10.83 10.36
N THR A 139 23.22 -11.81 10.76
CA THR A 139 22.85 -12.68 11.90
C THR A 139 24.02 -13.02 12.84
N PRO A 140 23.89 -12.76 14.15
CA PRO A 140 24.86 -13.20 15.16
C PRO A 140 24.74 -14.70 15.51
N VAL A 141 23.74 -15.41 14.99
CA VAL A 141 23.42 -16.81 15.32
C VAL A 141 23.24 -17.63 14.05
N THR A 142 23.46 -18.95 14.14
CA THR A 142 23.13 -19.82 13.00
C THR A 142 21.61 -19.87 12.84
N CYS A 143 21.13 -19.48 11.67
CA CYS A 143 19.73 -19.61 11.26
C CYS A 143 19.58 -20.84 10.35
N THR A 144 18.46 -21.52 10.47
CA THR A 144 18.04 -22.63 9.60
C THR A 144 16.57 -22.46 9.24
N ASN A 145 16.13 -23.08 8.13
CA ASN A 145 14.76 -22.96 7.63
C ASN A 145 14.31 -21.49 7.44
N VAL A 146 15.21 -20.63 6.95
CA VAL A 146 14.90 -19.22 6.71
C VAL A 146 13.88 -19.15 5.59
N LEU A 147 12.79 -18.40 5.82
CA LEU A 147 11.86 -17.96 4.79
C LEU A 147 11.70 -16.45 4.95
N ALA A 148 11.88 -15.72 3.85
CA ALA A 148 11.56 -14.31 3.80
C ALA A 148 10.75 -13.98 2.54
N THR A 149 9.90 -12.96 2.64
CA THR A 149 9.14 -12.43 1.50
C THR A 149 9.10 -10.91 1.53
N PHE A 150 9.08 -10.30 0.34
CA PHE A 150 8.94 -8.85 0.13
C PHE A 150 8.29 -8.60 -1.23
N ILE A 151 7.58 -7.48 -1.38
CA ILE A 151 7.03 -7.09 -2.70
C ILE A 151 8.09 -6.42 -3.58
N VAL A 152 7.94 -6.61 -4.89
CA VAL A 152 8.73 -5.95 -5.94
C VAL A 152 7.77 -5.35 -6.97
N PRO A 153 8.15 -4.25 -7.64
CA PRO A 153 7.32 -3.64 -8.67
C PRO A 153 7.08 -4.61 -9.84
N MET A 154 6.00 -4.36 -10.56
CA MET A 154 5.60 -5.06 -11.78
C MET A 154 5.06 -4.07 -12.80
N ASP A 155 4.91 -4.52 -14.04
CA ASP A 155 4.38 -3.71 -15.14
C ASP A 155 2.89 -3.39 -14.95
N TRP A 156 2.53 -2.18 -15.35
CA TRP A 156 1.16 -1.66 -15.44
C TRP A 156 1.04 -0.84 -16.73
N PRO A 157 -0.18 -0.52 -17.23
CA PRO A 157 -0.33 0.30 -18.43
C PRO A 157 0.47 1.61 -18.41
N GLU A 158 0.64 2.19 -17.22
CA GLU A 158 1.37 3.43 -16.99
C GLU A 158 2.81 3.25 -16.43
N GLN A 159 3.31 2.01 -16.31
CA GLN A 159 4.61 1.69 -15.69
C GLN A 159 5.30 0.47 -16.33
N THR A 160 6.57 0.62 -16.71
CA THR A 160 7.43 -0.47 -17.19
C THR A 160 8.57 -0.74 -16.20
N VAL A 161 8.84 -2.01 -15.91
CA VAL A 161 9.82 -2.44 -14.90
C VAL A 161 10.91 -3.31 -15.53
N THR A 162 12.12 -2.76 -15.63
CA THR A 162 13.30 -3.47 -16.13
C THR A 162 14.20 -3.86 -14.96
N VAL A 163 14.54 -5.15 -14.83
CA VAL A 163 15.59 -5.59 -13.89
C VAL A 163 16.95 -5.27 -14.50
N THR A 164 17.69 -4.35 -13.90
CA THR A 164 19.03 -3.91 -14.34
C THR A 164 20.15 -4.68 -13.65
N GLY A 165 19.95 -5.08 -12.39
CA GLY A 165 20.96 -5.75 -11.57
C GLY A 165 20.36 -6.73 -10.57
N ARG A 166 21.21 -7.62 -10.04
CA ARG A 166 20.84 -8.55 -8.96
C ARG A 166 22.06 -8.99 -8.15
N THR A 167 21.91 -9.01 -6.83
CA THR A 167 22.82 -9.65 -5.88
C THR A 167 22.08 -10.81 -5.27
N ILE A 168 22.62 -12.02 -5.37
CA ILE A 168 22.04 -13.23 -4.79
C ILE A 168 23.19 -14.04 -4.18
N ASP A 169 23.30 -14.02 -2.86
CA ASP A 169 24.31 -14.76 -2.11
C ASP A 169 24.10 -16.29 -2.19
N ASN A 170 25.20 -17.05 -2.16
CA ASN A 170 25.20 -18.51 -2.27
C ASN A 170 24.44 -19.25 -1.14
N ALA A 171 24.13 -18.59 -0.01
CA ALA A 171 23.27 -19.13 1.03
C ALA A 171 21.77 -19.17 0.65
N VAL A 172 21.36 -18.48 -0.42
CA VAL A 172 19.99 -18.52 -0.97
C VAL A 172 19.76 -19.84 -1.70
N SER A 173 19.43 -20.89 -0.92
CA SER A 173 19.14 -22.25 -1.42
C SER A 173 17.95 -22.36 -2.39
N GLY A 174 17.12 -21.31 -2.51
CA GLY A 174 16.07 -21.25 -3.52
C GLY A 174 15.22 -20.00 -3.38
N TRP A 175 14.70 -19.49 -4.50
CA TRP A 175 13.77 -18.36 -4.51
C TRP A 175 12.85 -18.41 -5.73
N LYS A 176 11.74 -17.68 -5.68
CA LYS A 176 10.85 -17.43 -6.82
C LYS A 176 10.03 -16.16 -6.62
N THR A 177 9.47 -15.61 -7.69
CA THR A 177 8.33 -14.70 -7.61
C THR A 177 7.02 -15.46 -7.47
N ARG A 178 5.98 -14.79 -6.98
CA ARG A 178 4.57 -15.16 -7.14
C ARG A 178 3.74 -13.88 -7.30
N ASP A 179 2.79 -13.92 -8.21
CA ASP A 179 1.84 -12.82 -8.39
C ASP A 179 0.56 -13.13 -7.59
N LEU A 180 0.14 -12.19 -6.78
CA LEU A 180 -0.96 -12.33 -5.84
C LEU A 180 -2.26 -11.75 -6.43
N PRO A 181 -3.38 -12.49 -6.42
CA PRO A 181 -4.69 -11.98 -6.78
C PRO A 181 -5.01 -10.70 -5.98
N GLY A 182 -5.28 -9.61 -6.71
CA GLY A 182 -5.41 -8.26 -6.17
C GLY A 182 -4.52 -7.26 -6.91
N GLY A 183 -3.26 -7.65 -7.22
CA GLY A 183 -2.31 -6.81 -7.95
C GLY A 183 -0.95 -6.55 -7.26
N ALA A 184 -0.33 -7.58 -6.66
CA ALA A 184 1.00 -7.48 -6.06
C ALA A 184 1.93 -8.60 -6.55
N ARG A 185 3.18 -8.28 -6.88
CA ARG A 185 4.24 -9.27 -7.15
C ARG A 185 5.14 -9.41 -5.93
N GLN A 186 5.34 -10.64 -5.47
CA GLN A 186 6.08 -10.93 -4.24
C GLN A 186 7.22 -11.91 -4.48
N VAL A 187 8.43 -11.56 -4.03
CA VAL A 187 9.55 -12.49 -3.95
C VAL A 187 9.38 -13.37 -2.71
N VAL A 188 9.66 -14.67 -2.88
CA VAL A 188 9.67 -15.67 -1.82
C VAL A 188 11.02 -16.39 -1.87
N LEU A 189 11.84 -16.20 -0.84
CA LEU A 189 13.20 -16.73 -0.78
C LEU A 189 13.42 -17.64 0.43
N GLN A 190 14.29 -18.64 0.28
CA GLN A 190 14.56 -19.67 1.27
C GLN A 190 16.07 -19.91 1.42
N MET A 191 16.52 -19.98 2.69
CA MET A 191 17.90 -20.34 3.04
C MET A 191 17.86 -21.53 4.00
N ALA A 192 18.34 -22.68 3.55
CA ALA A 192 18.40 -23.90 4.36
C ALA A 192 19.23 -23.68 5.65
N ARG A 193 20.36 -22.98 5.53
CA ARG A 193 21.23 -22.59 6.63
C ARG A 193 22.01 -21.30 6.33
N VAL A 194 22.07 -20.40 7.32
CA VAL A 194 22.97 -19.24 7.36
C VAL A 194 23.85 -19.36 8.60
N PRO A 195 25.19 -19.32 8.50
CA PRO A 195 26.08 -19.35 9.65
C PRO A 195 25.91 -18.12 10.57
N GLY A 196 26.27 -18.26 11.85
CA GLY A 196 26.36 -17.10 12.75
C GLY A 196 27.61 -16.27 12.44
N GLY A 197 27.47 -14.95 12.47
CA GLY A 197 28.49 -13.99 12.03
C GLY A 197 28.40 -13.59 10.56
N SER A 198 27.56 -14.26 9.77
CA SER A 198 27.36 -13.94 8.35
C SER A 198 26.44 -12.72 8.14
N THR A 199 26.69 -12.00 7.05
CA THR A 199 25.71 -11.15 6.37
C THR A 199 25.44 -11.78 5.00
N VAL A 200 24.15 -11.89 4.62
CA VAL A 200 23.68 -12.52 3.39
C VAL A 200 22.78 -11.53 2.65
N GLU A 201 23.04 -11.28 1.37
CA GLU A 201 22.30 -10.32 0.55
C GLU A 201 21.50 -11.01 -0.57
N MET A 202 20.23 -10.64 -0.70
CA MET A 202 19.41 -10.96 -1.86
C MET A 202 18.61 -9.72 -2.26
N THR A 203 19.07 -9.01 -3.29
CA THR A 203 18.48 -7.75 -3.77
C THR A 203 18.43 -7.70 -5.29
N PHE A 204 17.44 -7.00 -5.81
CA PHE A 204 17.28 -6.68 -7.22
C PHE A 204 17.41 -5.18 -7.41
N GLU A 205 17.96 -4.77 -8.54
CA GLU A 205 18.02 -3.38 -8.99
C GLU A 205 17.07 -3.25 -10.18
N PHE A 206 16.18 -2.26 -10.12
CA PHE A 206 15.12 -2.03 -11.09
C PHE A 206 15.25 -0.63 -11.67
N ALA A 207 15.25 -0.50 -12.99
CA ALA A 207 14.89 0.73 -13.68
C ALA A 207 13.36 0.72 -13.90
N ILE A 208 12.66 1.66 -13.29
CA ILE A 208 11.20 1.75 -13.32
C ILE A 208 10.81 3.02 -14.06
N ALA A 209 10.31 2.87 -15.29
CA ALA A 209 9.76 3.97 -16.07
C ALA A 209 8.29 4.17 -15.69
N ARG A 210 7.94 5.35 -15.17
CA ARG A 210 6.59 5.72 -14.72
C ARG A 210 6.08 6.91 -15.51
N SER A 211 4.87 6.78 -16.08
CA SER A 211 4.18 7.86 -16.79
C SER A 211 3.12 8.52 -15.91
N ARG A 212 2.86 9.80 -16.13
CA ARG A 212 1.67 10.48 -15.59
C ARG A 212 0.43 10.05 -16.35
N ILE A 213 -0.70 9.99 -15.68
CA ILE A 213 -2.01 9.71 -16.27
C ILE A 213 -2.74 11.04 -16.48
N LEU A 214 -3.05 11.39 -17.73
CA LEU A 214 -3.89 12.54 -18.06
C LEU A 214 -5.37 12.20 -17.88
N PRO A 215 -6.25 13.19 -17.63
CA PRO A 215 -7.70 12.94 -17.59
C PRO A 215 -8.22 12.50 -18.96
N PRO A 216 -9.29 11.68 -19.02
CA PRO A 216 -9.98 11.37 -20.27
C PRO A 216 -10.67 12.61 -20.88
N ASP A 217 -10.62 12.75 -22.20
CA ASP A 217 -11.31 13.83 -22.94
C ASP A 217 -12.83 13.61 -23.08
N LEU A 218 -13.30 12.36 -22.96
CA LEU A 218 -14.71 11.98 -23.05
C LEU A 218 -15.07 10.99 -21.94
N THR A 219 -16.13 11.32 -21.19
CA THR A 219 -16.58 10.57 -20.00
C THR A 219 -18.09 10.29 -19.96
N ASP A 220 -18.90 10.94 -20.80
CA ASP A 220 -20.37 10.86 -20.77
C ASP A 220 -20.94 9.47 -21.10
N ASP A 221 -20.15 8.65 -21.81
CA ASP A 221 -20.48 7.29 -22.22
C ASP A 221 -19.87 6.20 -21.32
N LEU A 222 -19.13 6.58 -20.26
CA LEU A 222 -18.59 5.64 -19.28
C LEU A 222 -19.69 5.23 -18.29
N VAL A 223 -19.85 3.92 -18.08
CA VAL A 223 -20.91 3.33 -17.25
C VAL A 223 -20.38 2.56 -16.06
N ILE A 224 -21.12 2.54 -14.95
CA ILE A 224 -20.85 1.63 -13.83
C ILE A 224 -21.23 0.20 -14.28
N PRO A 225 -20.34 -0.79 -14.14
CA PRO A 225 -20.61 -2.17 -14.54
C PRO A 225 -21.86 -2.74 -13.86
N SER A 226 -22.92 -2.98 -14.63
CA SER A 226 -24.20 -3.47 -14.11
C SER A 226 -24.12 -4.89 -13.52
N ARG A 227 -23.15 -5.70 -13.96
CA ARG A 227 -22.85 -7.05 -13.46
C ARG A 227 -21.33 -7.31 -13.47
N PRO A 228 -20.57 -6.80 -12.49
CA PRO A 228 -19.11 -6.91 -12.50
C PRO A 228 -18.64 -8.38 -12.59
N PRO A 229 -17.68 -8.69 -13.49
CA PRO A 229 -17.13 -10.04 -13.61
C PRO A 229 -16.45 -10.55 -12.33
N ARG A 230 -16.22 -11.86 -12.28
CA ARG A 230 -15.94 -12.62 -11.04
C ARG A 230 -14.65 -12.15 -10.32
N ASP A 231 -13.67 -11.71 -11.08
CA ASP A 231 -12.41 -11.11 -10.64
C ASP A 231 -12.63 -9.75 -9.95
N LEU A 232 -13.42 -8.85 -10.54
CA LEU A 232 -13.69 -7.54 -9.95
C LEU A 232 -14.42 -7.59 -8.61
N ARG A 233 -15.12 -8.69 -8.29
CA ARG A 233 -15.83 -8.86 -7.01
C ARG A 233 -14.93 -8.76 -5.78
N VAL A 234 -13.61 -8.97 -5.91
CA VAL A 234 -12.67 -8.73 -4.81
C VAL A 234 -12.63 -7.24 -4.41
N PHE A 235 -12.82 -6.35 -5.37
CA PHE A 235 -12.83 -4.89 -5.22
C PHE A 235 -14.23 -4.32 -4.90
N MET A 236 -15.16 -5.15 -4.40
CA MET A 236 -16.53 -4.76 -4.02
C MET A 236 -16.89 -5.00 -2.54
N GLY A 237 -16.11 -5.81 -1.82
CA GLY A 237 -16.41 -6.21 -0.43
C GLY A 237 -15.68 -5.39 0.64
N ASN A 238 -15.82 -5.81 1.90
CA ASN A 238 -14.92 -5.38 2.98
C ASN A 238 -13.47 -5.77 2.66
N SER A 239 -12.52 -4.94 3.07
CA SER A 239 -11.09 -5.25 3.20
C SER A 239 -10.63 -4.85 4.62
N PRO A 240 -9.41 -5.19 5.07
CA PRO A 240 -8.88 -4.60 6.31
C PRO A 240 -8.90 -3.07 6.18
N ASN A 241 -9.37 -2.38 7.22
CA ASN A 241 -9.56 -0.92 7.28
C ASN A 241 -10.59 -0.33 6.28
N ILE A 242 -11.16 -1.13 5.37
CA ILE A 242 -12.20 -0.71 4.41
C ILE A 242 -13.49 -1.47 4.75
N ASP A 243 -14.20 -1.01 5.77
CA ASP A 243 -15.35 -1.67 6.38
C ASP A 243 -16.67 -1.33 5.68
N THR A 244 -16.76 -1.54 4.36
CA THR A 244 -17.91 -1.16 3.50
C THR A 244 -19.29 -1.54 4.08
N SER A 245 -19.38 -2.66 4.79
CA SER A 245 -20.57 -3.13 5.50
C SER A 245 -21.04 -2.25 6.67
N HIS A 246 -20.29 -1.23 7.10
CA HIS A 246 -20.64 -0.41 8.26
C HIS A 246 -21.89 0.46 8.02
N GLY A 247 -22.73 0.61 9.04
CA GLY A 247 -24.05 1.24 8.92
C GLY A 247 -24.01 2.68 8.42
N LYS A 248 -23.06 3.49 8.89
CA LYS A 248 -22.89 4.89 8.42
C LYS A 248 -22.46 4.97 6.96
N ILE A 249 -21.56 4.08 6.51
CA ILE A 249 -21.08 4.07 5.11
C ILE A 249 -22.23 3.68 4.18
N ARG A 250 -23.02 2.65 4.54
CA ARG A 250 -24.24 2.24 3.82
C ARG A 250 -25.33 3.32 3.78
N MET A 251 -25.39 4.19 4.79
CA MET A 251 -26.31 5.34 4.82
C MET A 251 -25.84 6.43 3.84
N VAL A 252 -24.62 6.95 4.05
CA VAL A 252 -24.05 8.03 3.22
C VAL A 252 -23.96 7.62 1.75
N ALA A 253 -23.54 6.40 1.44
CA ALA A 253 -23.52 5.90 0.06
C ALA A 253 -24.92 5.85 -0.58
N ARG A 254 -25.97 5.53 0.18
CA ARG A 254 -27.36 5.56 -0.30
C ARG A 254 -27.85 6.99 -0.51
N ASP A 255 -27.44 7.92 0.34
CA ASP A 255 -27.86 9.32 0.24
C ASP A 255 -27.18 9.99 -0.96
N LEU A 256 -25.86 9.80 -1.15
CA LEU A 256 -25.14 10.17 -2.38
C LEU A 256 -25.77 9.54 -3.64
N LYS A 257 -26.30 8.31 -3.57
CA LYS A 257 -26.97 7.66 -4.71
C LYS A 257 -28.29 8.33 -5.14
N LYS A 258 -28.88 9.20 -4.32
CA LYS A 258 -30.10 9.96 -4.66
C LYS A 258 -29.79 11.28 -5.34
N GLU A 259 -28.58 11.81 -5.17
CA GLU A 259 -28.20 13.07 -5.80
C GLU A 259 -28.27 12.93 -7.32
N PRO A 260 -28.80 13.94 -8.03
CA PRO A 260 -28.87 13.90 -9.47
C PRO A 260 -27.45 13.86 -10.03
N ALA A 261 -27.20 12.95 -10.97
CA ALA A 261 -25.98 12.96 -11.76
C ALA A 261 -26.30 12.61 -13.21
N ASP A 262 -25.78 13.43 -14.12
CA ASP A 262 -26.04 13.44 -15.56
C ASP A 262 -25.52 12.17 -16.24
N ASN A 263 -24.38 11.68 -15.77
CA ASN A 263 -23.71 10.46 -16.23
C ASN A 263 -23.13 9.69 -15.02
N ASP A 264 -22.56 8.50 -15.26
CA ASP A 264 -21.99 7.67 -14.19
C ASP A 264 -20.60 8.14 -13.74
N TRP A 265 -19.86 8.91 -14.56
CA TRP A 265 -18.60 9.55 -14.18
C TRP A 265 -18.79 10.57 -13.04
N GLN A 266 -19.75 11.49 -13.22
CA GLN A 266 -20.11 12.53 -12.26
C GLN A 266 -20.66 11.91 -10.96
N ARG A 267 -21.30 10.74 -11.03
CA ARG A 267 -21.72 9.96 -9.85
C ARG A 267 -20.53 9.44 -9.02
N VAL A 268 -19.39 9.15 -9.65
CA VAL A 268 -18.15 8.86 -8.93
C VAL A 268 -17.48 10.16 -8.43
N GLU A 269 -17.55 11.24 -9.20
CA GLU A 269 -17.01 12.55 -8.81
C GLU A 269 -17.71 13.11 -7.57
N GLN A 270 -19.02 12.95 -7.44
CA GLN A 270 -19.79 13.29 -6.23
C GLN A 270 -19.31 12.52 -4.98
N ILE A 271 -18.88 11.25 -5.14
CA ILE A 271 -18.31 10.47 -4.04
C ILE A 271 -16.89 10.96 -3.70
N TYR A 272 -16.10 11.35 -4.70
CA TYR A 272 -14.77 11.91 -4.54
C TYR A 272 -14.82 13.26 -3.80
N ASP A 273 -15.73 14.14 -4.21
CA ASP A 273 -15.94 15.46 -3.64
C ASP A 273 -16.46 15.37 -2.21
N TYR A 274 -17.45 14.52 -1.97
CA TYR A 274 -17.96 14.27 -0.62
C TYR A 274 -16.84 13.90 0.37
N VAL A 275 -15.92 12.99 0.00
CA VAL A 275 -14.81 12.61 0.88
C VAL A 275 -13.86 13.77 1.15
N ARG A 276 -13.60 14.61 0.16
CA ARG A 276 -12.67 15.74 0.28
C ARG A 276 -13.25 16.92 1.07
N ASP A 277 -14.56 17.13 0.97
CA ASP A 277 -15.26 18.21 1.66
C ASP A 277 -15.65 17.85 3.10
N ASN A 278 -15.74 16.55 3.43
CA ASN A 278 -16.15 16.05 4.75
C ASN A 278 -14.99 15.44 5.58
N VAL A 279 -13.77 15.34 5.05
CA VAL A 279 -12.60 14.79 5.78
C VAL A 279 -11.39 15.72 5.69
N GLU A 280 -11.05 16.34 6.82
CA GLU A 280 -9.83 17.15 6.99
C GLU A 280 -8.58 16.26 7.00
N TYR A 281 -7.58 16.59 6.16
CA TYR A 281 -6.33 15.84 6.12
C TYR A 281 -5.50 16.05 7.40
N ILE A 282 -5.32 14.99 8.18
CA ILE A 282 -4.52 14.96 9.42
C ILE A 282 -3.79 13.62 9.50
N GLU A 283 -2.45 13.68 9.58
CA GLU A 283 -1.60 12.50 9.83
C GLU A 283 -1.94 11.81 11.15
N GLY A 284 -1.96 10.48 11.15
CA GLY A 284 -2.29 9.68 12.33
C GLY A 284 -2.05 8.18 12.12
N PRO A 285 -2.44 7.33 13.07
CA PRO A 285 -2.46 5.88 12.86
C PRO A 285 -3.62 5.51 11.92
N ILE A 286 -3.41 4.46 11.11
CA ILE A 286 -4.41 3.93 10.18
C ILE A 286 -5.67 3.48 10.95
N ARG A 287 -6.87 3.95 10.56
CA ARG A 287 -8.16 3.58 11.17
C ARG A 287 -9.07 2.89 10.15
N ASN A 288 -10.36 2.75 10.43
CA ASN A 288 -11.33 2.27 9.44
C ASN A 288 -11.92 3.44 8.65
N ALA A 289 -12.38 3.16 7.43
CA ALA A 289 -13.19 4.09 6.64
C ALA A 289 -14.35 4.71 7.45
N SER A 290 -15.00 3.93 8.31
CA SER A 290 -16.09 4.41 9.17
C SER A 290 -15.64 5.35 10.30
N ASP A 291 -14.39 5.26 10.76
CA ASP A 291 -13.83 6.17 11.77
C ASP A 291 -13.50 7.53 11.13
N ALA A 292 -12.90 7.52 9.94
CA ALA A 292 -12.66 8.74 9.15
C ALA A 292 -13.97 9.49 8.86
N LEU A 293 -15.01 8.76 8.41
CA LEU A 293 -16.37 9.29 8.19
C LEU A 293 -17.06 9.78 9.47
N LYS A 294 -16.73 9.20 10.63
CA LYS A 294 -17.31 9.57 11.93
C LYS A 294 -16.67 10.83 12.50
N ASP A 295 -15.36 10.97 12.35
CA ASP A 295 -14.55 12.01 13.01
C ASP A 295 -14.27 13.22 12.10
N GLY A 296 -14.57 13.12 10.80
CA GLY A 296 -14.38 14.19 9.82
C GLY A 296 -12.92 14.53 9.54
N LYS A 297 -12.01 13.59 9.83
CA LYS A 297 -10.55 13.74 9.84
C LYS A 297 -9.89 12.44 9.40
N GLY A 298 -8.73 12.49 8.77
CA GLY A 298 -7.90 11.31 8.46
C GLY A 298 -6.72 11.60 7.55
N ASP A 299 -5.84 10.62 7.38
CA ASP A 299 -4.65 10.71 6.53
C ASP A 299 -4.94 10.24 5.07
N CYS A 300 -3.89 9.96 4.30
CA CYS A 300 -4.04 9.47 2.93
C CYS A 300 -4.63 8.06 2.86
N GLU A 301 -4.34 7.19 3.83
CA GLU A 301 -4.94 5.86 3.92
C GLU A 301 -6.42 5.96 4.31
N ASP A 302 -6.76 6.72 5.34
CA ASP A 302 -8.12 6.90 5.83
C ASP A 302 -9.06 7.51 4.75
N MET A 303 -8.64 8.59 4.09
CA MET A 303 -9.41 9.20 2.99
C MET A 303 -9.60 8.23 1.80
N THR A 304 -8.54 7.50 1.45
CA THR A 304 -8.61 6.45 0.41
C THR A 304 -9.54 5.31 0.82
N SER A 305 -9.50 4.90 2.10
CA SER A 305 -10.40 3.89 2.67
C SER A 305 -11.86 4.28 2.46
N LEU A 306 -12.19 5.53 2.78
CA LEU A 306 -13.56 6.02 2.72
C LEU A 306 -14.08 6.15 1.29
N PHE A 307 -13.28 6.70 0.37
CA PHE A 307 -13.65 6.78 -1.04
C PHE A 307 -13.94 5.39 -1.63
N VAL A 308 -13.03 4.43 -1.41
CA VAL A 308 -13.21 3.05 -1.85
C VAL A 308 -14.46 2.42 -1.20
N ALA A 309 -14.71 2.66 0.08
CA ALA A 309 -15.87 2.11 0.78
C ALA A 309 -17.22 2.69 0.30
N LEU A 310 -17.27 3.97 -0.08
CA LEU A 310 -18.47 4.61 -0.64
C LEU A 310 -18.72 4.20 -2.10
N CYS A 311 -17.66 4.07 -2.91
CA CYS A 311 -17.74 3.53 -4.28
C CYS A 311 -18.31 2.11 -4.29
N ARG A 312 -17.75 1.23 -3.46
CA ARG A 312 -18.18 -0.18 -3.34
C ARG A 312 -19.65 -0.32 -2.96
N ASN A 313 -20.17 0.54 -2.07
CA ASN A 313 -21.59 0.56 -1.71
C ASN A 313 -22.51 1.12 -2.81
N ASN A 314 -21.98 1.90 -3.75
CA ASN A 314 -22.72 2.40 -4.91
C ASN A 314 -22.79 1.41 -6.08
N GLY A 315 -21.94 0.37 -6.06
CA GLY A 315 -21.81 -0.66 -7.09
C GLY A 315 -20.52 -0.56 -7.92
N ILE A 316 -19.72 0.48 -7.69
CA ILE A 316 -18.47 0.76 -8.40
C ILE A 316 -17.36 -0.14 -7.84
N PRO A 317 -16.69 -0.99 -8.64
CA PRO A 317 -15.48 -1.67 -8.20
C PRO A 317 -14.39 -0.63 -7.96
N ALA A 318 -13.81 -0.62 -6.76
CA ALA A 318 -12.81 0.37 -6.38
C ALA A 318 -11.69 -0.29 -5.56
N ARG A 319 -10.45 0.14 -5.76
CA ARG A 319 -9.25 -0.44 -5.15
C ARG A 319 -8.25 0.62 -4.74
N MET A 320 -7.28 0.23 -3.93
CA MET A 320 -6.11 1.08 -3.61
C MET A 320 -4.96 0.88 -4.60
N VAL A 321 -4.10 1.88 -4.68
CA VAL A 321 -2.78 1.82 -5.30
C VAL A 321 -1.75 2.30 -4.28
N TRP A 322 -0.65 1.57 -4.18
CA TRP A 322 0.42 1.79 -3.21
C TRP A 322 1.72 2.16 -3.91
N ILE A 323 2.28 3.28 -3.48
CA ILE A 323 3.58 3.83 -3.89
C ILE A 323 4.41 4.05 -2.61
N PRO A 324 5.73 4.28 -2.70
CA PRO A 324 6.52 4.72 -1.55
C PRO A 324 5.87 5.89 -0.81
N ASP A 325 5.60 5.69 0.49
CA ASP A 325 5.11 6.68 1.45
C ASP A 325 3.76 7.37 1.10
N HIS A 326 2.91 6.75 0.26
CA HIS A 326 1.56 7.25 -0.03
C HIS A 326 0.65 6.15 -0.63
N CYS A 327 -0.66 6.36 -0.55
CA CYS A 327 -1.63 5.55 -1.30
C CYS A 327 -2.73 6.42 -1.92
N TYR A 328 -3.31 5.96 -3.03
CA TYR A 328 -4.44 6.63 -3.68
C TYR A 328 -5.45 5.61 -4.24
N PRO A 329 -6.72 5.97 -4.41
CA PRO A 329 -7.73 5.09 -5.01
C PRO A 329 -7.68 5.03 -6.55
N GLU A 330 -8.08 3.87 -7.08
CA GLU A 330 -8.59 3.71 -8.44
C GLU A 330 -10.05 3.21 -8.39
N PHE A 331 -10.87 3.69 -9.31
CA PHE A 331 -12.25 3.23 -9.53
C PHE A 331 -12.40 2.67 -10.94
N TYR A 332 -13.35 1.75 -11.14
CA TYR A 332 -13.56 1.05 -12.40
C TYR A 332 -14.90 1.44 -13.04
N LEU A 333 -14.85 1.79 -14.33
CA LEU A 333 -16.01 1.99 -15.22
C LEU A 333 -15.77 1.20 -16.52
N GLU A 334 -16.83 0.96 -17.28
CA GLU A 334 -16.78 0.30 -18.59
C GLU A 334 -17.12 1.30 -19.71
N THR A 335 -16.56 1.10 -20.91
CA THR A 335 -17.04 1.75 -22.14
C THR A 335 -18.39 1.14 -22.57
N PRO A 336 -19.12 1.74 -23.53
CA PRO A 336 -20.35 1.15 -24.07
C PRO A 336 -20.18 -0.26 -24.65
N ASP A 337 -18.97 -0.61 -25.11
CA ASP A 337 -18.59 -1.93 -25.62
C ASP A 337 -18.27 -2.95 -24.50
N GLY A 338 -18.25 -2.52 -23.24
CA GLY A 338 -17.87 -3.34 -22.08
C GLY A 338 -16.36 -3.41 -21.82
N GLU A 339 -15.53 -2.55 -22.42
CA GLU A 339 -14.08 -2.52 -22.14
C GLU A 339 -13.81 -1.79 -20.81
N GLY A 340 -13.16 -2.48 -19.87
CA GLY A 340 -13.03 -2.03 -18.49
C GLY A 340 -11.81 -1.16 -18.20
N ILE A 341 -12.02 -0.01 -17.57
CA ILE A 341 -10.98 1.02 -17.35
C ILE A 341 -10.86 1.36 -15.86
N TRP A 342 -9.63 1.35 -15.34
CA TRP A 342 -9.31 1.78 -13.97
C TRP A 342 -8.83 3.23 -13.97
N PHE A 343 -9.68 4.15 -13.50
CA PHE A 343 -9.38 5.57 -13.39
C PHE A 343 -8.80 5.91 -12.00
N PRO A 344 -7.68 6.63 -11.92
CA PRO A 344 -7.12 7.08 -10.64
C PRO A 344 -7.82 8.35 -10.14
N CYS A 345 -7.83 8.56 -8.84
CA CYS A 345 -8.01 9.90 -8.27
C CYS A 345 -7.18 10.08 -6.98
N GLN A 346 -6.84 11.32 -6.64
CA GLN A 346 -6.03 11.67 -5.49
C GLN A 346 -6.92 12.12 -4.33
N ALA A 347 -7.20 11.23 -3.38
CA ALA A 347 -8.12 11.50 -2.27
C ALA A 347 -7.59 12.64 -1.37
N ALA A 348 -6.31 12.59 -1.00
CA ALA A 348 -5.67 13.54 -0.09
C ALA A 348 -4.75 14.54 -0.84
N GLY A 349 -4.73 15.82 -0.43
CA GLY A 349 -3.92 16.85 -1.08
C GLY A 349 -4.58 17.46 -2.33
N THR A 350 -3.78 17.84 -3.33
CA THR A 350 -4.25 18.50 -4.57
C THR A 350 -5.33 17.69 -5.30
N ARG A 351 -6.39 18.36 -5.79
CA ARG A 351 -7.47 17.72 -6.57
C ARG A 351 -6.88 17.08 -7.83
N GLN A 352 -7.10 15.78 -7.99
CA GLN A 352 -6.84 15.04 -9.23
C GLN A 352 -7.93 13.97 -9.36
N PHE A 353 -8.80 14.09 -10.36
CA PHE A 353 -9.86 13.12 -10.64
C PHE A 353 -9.72 12.65 -12.09
N GLY A 354 -9.80 11.35 -12.33
CA GLY A 354 -9.51 10.73 -13.62
C GLY A 354 -8.03 10.79 -14.06
N ARG A 355 -7.14 11.37 -13.25
CA ARG A 355 -5.76 11.74 -13.60
C ARG A 355 -4.80 11.51 -12.43
N MET A 356 -3.51 11.36 -12.73
CA MET A 356 -2.46 11.17 -11.72
C MET A 356 -1.10 11.72 -12.19
N ASP A 357 -0.69 12.87 -11.64
CA ASP A 357 0.65 13.45 -11.76
C ASP A 357 1.60 12.82 -10.72
N GLU A 358 1.94 11.54 -10.86
CA GLU A 358 2.83 10.83 -9.93
C GLU A 358 3.88 9.98 -10.68
N TYR A 359 5.13 10.03 -10.20
CA TYR A 359 6.29 9.33 -10.77
C TYR A 359 6.90 8.28 -9.83
N ARG A 360 6.55 8.28 -8.53
CA ARG A 360 6.90 7.19 -7.61
C ARG A 360 6.35 5.85 -8.12
N PRO A 361 7.11 4.74 -7.98
CA PRO A 361 6.72 3.46 -8.55
C PRO A 361 5.54 2.83 -7.81
N VAL A 362 4.61 2.25 -8.56
CA VAL A 362 3.55 1.39 -7.99
C VAL A 362 4.15 0.06 -7.58
N LEU A 363 4.10 -0.19 -6.28
CA LEU A 363 4.55 -1.41 -5.61
C LEU A 363 3.43 -2.47 -5.61
N GLN A 364 2.18 -2.03 -5.51
CA GLN A 364 0.99 -2.87 -5.42
C GLN A 364 -0.25 -2.09 -5.88
N LYS A 365 -1.15 -2.73 -6.63
CA LYS A 365 -2.56 -2.34 -6.74
C LYS A 365 -3.42 -3.35 -5.98
N GLY A 366 -4.55 -2.92 -5.41
CA GLY A 366 -5.41 -3.72 -4.53
C GLY A 366 -5.15 -3.50 -3.03
N ASP A 367 -6.08 -4.03 -2.23
CA ASP A 367 -6.20 -3.77 -0.77
C ASP A 367 -6.66 -4.99 0.05
N ARG A 368 -6.68 -6.19 -0.54
CA ARG A 368 -7.13 -7.42 0.15
C ARG A 368 -6.41 -8.67 -0.36
N PHE A 369 -5.34 -9.06 0.34
CA PHE A 369 -4.47 -10.16 -0.06
C PHE A 369 -4.55 -11.31 0.93
N LYS A 370 -4.61 -12.55 0.42
CA LYS A 370 -4.42 -13.76 1.22
C LYS A 370 -3.06 -14.36 0.88
N VAL A 371 -2.16 -14.40 1.86
CA VAL A 371 -0.79 -14.90 1.71
C VAL A 371 -0.53 -16.05 2.70
N PRO A 372 0.22 -17.11 2.35
CA PRO A 372 0.50 -18.24 3.25
C PRO A 372 1.19 -17.89 4.58
N GLU A 373 1.78 -16.71 4.68
CA GLU A 373 2.55 -16.22 5.82
C GLU A 373 1.67 -15.52 6.88
N SER A 374 0.40 -15.25 6.57
CA SER A 374 -0.59 -14.64 7.46
C SER A 374 -1.91 -15.42 7.47
N SER A 375 -2.51 -15.60 8.65
CA SER A 375 -3.88 -16.14 8.78
C SER A 375 -4.96 -15.12 8.40
N SER A 376 -4.71 -13.83 8.68
CA SER A 376 -5.60 -12.72 8.35
C SER A 376 -5.30 -12.17 6.94
N PRO A 377 -6.31 -11.69 6.19
CA PRO A 377 -6.08 -10.93 4.97
C PRO A 377 -5.25 -9.67 5.26
N LEU A 378 -4.29 -9.36 4.40
CA LEU A 378 -3.47 -8.15 4.48
C LEU A 378 -4.03 -7.05 3.57
N ARG A 379 -3.82 -5.79 3.97
CA ARG A 379 -4.17 -4.60 3.18
C ARG A 379 -3.06 -4.27 2.19
N TYR A 380 -1.89 -3.97 2.72
CA TYR A 380 -0.60 -3.93 2.04
C TYR A 380 0.13 -5.26 2.28
N VAL A 381 0.76 -5.83 1.26
CA VAL A 381 1.52 -7.09 1.41
C VAL A 381 2.85 -6.82 2.10
N SER A 382 2.82 -6.83 3.43
CA SER A 382 3.95 -6.56 4.30
C SER A 382 5.14 -7.49 4.06
N GLU A 383 6.32 -7.00 4.41
CA GLU A 383 7.53 -7.81 4.49
C GLU A 383 7.44 -8.83 5.63
N TYR A 384 8.00 -10.02 5.40
CA TYR A 384 7.91 -11.14 6.31
C TYR A 384 9.26 -11.83 6.45
N PHE A 385 9.66 -12.13 7.69
CA PHE A 385 10.85 -12.92 7.98
C PHE A 385 10.56 -13.98 9.05
N ARG A 386 10.98 -15.23 8.82
CA ARG A 386 11.06 -16.26 9.85
C ARG A 386 12.32 -17.11 9.73
N CYS A 387 12.78 -17.67 10.85
CA CYS A 387 13.75 -18.76 10.87
C CYS A 387 13.66 -19.58 12.16
N ASP A 388 14.28 -20.77 12.15
CA ASP A 388 14.68 -21.48 13.36
C ASP A 388 16.12 -21.06 13.74
N ARG A 389 16.28 -20.30 14.84
CA ARG A 389 17.60 -19.85 15.33
C ARG A 389 18.24 -20.83 16.32
N LYS A 390 19.56 -20.99 16.21
CA LYS A 390 20.46 -21.69 17.15
C LYS A 390 21.33 -20.68 17.91
N GLY A 391 20.82 -20.16 19.02
CA GLY A 391 21.49 -19.20 19.90
C GLY A 391 20.48 -18.33 20.68
N LYS A 392 20.99 -17.43 21.54
CA LYS A 392 20.16 -16.50 22.33
C LYS A 392 19.94 -15.14 21.68
N SER A 393 20.80 -14.72 20.75
CA SER A 393 20.67 -13.45 20.02
C SER A 393 19.74 -13.59 18.82
N ASP A 394 19.20 -12.47 18.35
CA ASP A 394 18.22 -12.43 17.25
C ASP A 394 18.87 -12.10 15.90
N PRO A 395 18.38 -12.70 14.79
CA PRO A 395 18.76 -12.28 13.44
C PRO A 395 18.22 -10.88 13.13
N ARG A 396 18.89 -10.18 12.21
CA ARG A 396 18.60 -8.78 11.83
C ARG A 396 18.35 -8.69 10.32
N PRO A 397 17.13 -8.99 9.85
CA PRO A 397 16.72 -8.69 8.48
C PRO A 397 16.56 -7.17 8.31
N LYS A 398 17.35 -6.54 7.43
CA LYS A 398 17.02 -5.24 6.82
C LYS A 398 16.36 -5.52 5.48
N PHE A 399 15.07 -5.20 5.34
CA PHE A 399 14.48 -5.07 4.01
C PHE A 399 14.91 -3.73 3.39
N VAL A 400 15.23 -3.76 2.11
CA VAL A 400 15.78 -2.63 1.34
C VAL A 400 14.71 -2.21 0.34
N ARG A 401 14.47 -0.91 0.22
CA ARG A 401 13.61 -0.29 -0.79
C ARG A 401 14.13 1.14 -0.99
N ASP A 402 15.35 1.20 -1.49
CA ASP A 402 16.18 2.40 -1.46
C ASP A 402 16.27 2.87 -2.92
N MET A 403 15.89 4.13 -3.20
CA MET A 403 16.13 4.74 -4.52
C MET A 403 17.64 4.93 -4.70
N ILE A 404 18.16 4.65 -5.90
CA ILE A 404 19.60 4.71 -6.20
C ILE A 404 19.88 5.65 -7.37
N ASP A 405 20.96 6.42 -7.25
CA ASP A 405 21.61 7.08 -8.39
C ASP A 405 22.35 6.03 -9.24
N VAL A 406 22.46 6.28 -10.56
CA VAL A 406 23.10 5.40 -11.56
C VAL A 406 23.94 6.23 -12.53
#